data_AF-A0A8H6VV65-F1
#
_entry.id   AF-A0A8H6VV65-F1
#
_cell.length_a   1.000
_cell.length_b   1.000
_cell.length_c   1.000
_cell.angle_alpha   90.00
_cell.angle_beta   90.00
_cell.angle_gamma   90.00
#
_symmetry.space_group_name_H-M   'P 1'
#
loop_
_entity.id
_entity.type
_entity.pdbx_description
1 polymer ?
#
loop_
_entity_poly.entity_id
_entity_poly.type
_entity_poly.pdbx_seq_one_letter_code
_entity_poly.pdbx_strand_id
1 'polypeptide(L)'
;MLMVRSDHFRRKMPPNPNVEVFKFAVYLFVPLFSLVYFGDPAWYHKHVAPYRDKLLPPIEKTVRDLPFEQSRVREELERIKQERRDKTERRKNEDSG
;
A
#
# COMPACT_ATOMS: atom_id res chain seq x y z
N MET A 1 6.35 -55.75 45.20
CA MET A 1 7.20 -54.97 44.29
C MET A 1 6.34 -53.85 43.71
N LEU A 2 6.41 -52.64 44.26
CA LEU A 2 5.63 -51.48 43.79
C LEU A 2 6.59 -50.43 43.25
N MET A 3 6.40 -50.11 41.98
CA MET A 3 7.18 -49.20 41.17
C MET A 3 6.70 -47.77 41.44
N VAL A 4 7.50 -47.00 42.19
CA VAL A 4 7.26 -45.55 42.38
C VAL A 4 7.66 -44.84 41.10
N ARG A 5 6.66 -44.39 40.35
CA ARG A 5 6.80 -43.59 39.15
C ARG A 5 7.15 -42.16 39.57
N SER A 6 8.42 -41.78 39.41
CA SER A 6 8.89 -40.42 39.62
C SER A 6 8.37 -39.53 38.49
N ASP A 7 7.24 -38.86 38.73
CA ASP A 7 6.81 -37.75 37.89
C ASP A 7 7.76 -36.58 38.16
N HIS A 8 8.78 -36.45 37.31
CA HIS A 8 9.60 -35.25 37.21
C HIS A 8 8.71 -34.09 36.77
N PHE A 9 8.11 -33.46 37.78
CA PHE A 9 7.40 -32.19 37.72
C PHE A 9 8.23 -31.22 36.88
N ARG A 10 7.78 -30.96 35.64
CA ARG A 10 8.31 -29.90 34.78
C ARG A 10 8.20 -28.59 35.56
N ARG A 11 9.29 -28.17 36.21
CA ARG A 11 9.38 -26.82 36.77
C ARG A 11 9.32 -25.86 35.59
N LYS A 12 8.17 -25.23 35.36
CA LYS A 12 8.12 -24.02 34.54
C LYS A 12 9.02 -23.01 35.26
N MET A 13 10.10 -22.58 34.62
CA MET A 13 10.89 -21.48 35.14
C MET A 13 9.96 -20.26 35.30
N PRO A 14 10.03 -19.53 36.43
CA PRO A 14 9.34 -18.26 36.55
C PRO A 14 9.83 -17.32 35.43
N PRO A 15 8.95 -16.50 34.85
CA PRO A 15 9.34 -15.55 33.80
C PRO A 15 10.45 -14.64 34.33
N ASN A 16 11.51 -14.49 33.55
CA ASN A 16 12.63 -13.62 33.90
C ASN A 16 12.23 -12.16 33.61
N PRO A 17 12.09 -11.30 34.63
CA PRO A 17 11.65 -9.91 34.46
C PRO A 17 12.53 -9.11 33.48
N ASN A 18 13.83 -9.41 33.42
CA ASN A 18 14.76 -8.72 32.52
C ASN A 18 14.45 -9.00 31.04
N VAL A 19 13.97 -10.20 30.74
CA VAL A 19 13.58 -10.57 29.36
C VAL A 19 12.31 -9.85 28.95
N GLU A 20 11.37 -9.67 29.88
CA GLU A 20 10.12 -8.95 29.61
C GLU A 20 10.39 -7.47 29.32
N VAL A 21 11.26 -6.82 30.11
CA VAL A 21 11.67 -5.42 29.88
C VAL A 21 12.41 -5.27 28.56
N PHE A 22 13.30 -6.20 28.20
CA PHE A 22 14.01 -6.17 26.92
C PHE A 22 13.03 -6.26 25.73
N LYS A 23 12.09 -7.22 25.76
CA LYS A 23 11.08 -7.37 24.70
C LYS A 23 10.22 -6.11 24.58
N PHE A 24 9.82 -5.52 25.70
CA PHE A 24 9.08 -4.28 25.73
C PHE A 24 9.87 -3.13 25.08
N ALA A 25 11.15 -2.98 25.42
CA ALA A 25 12.02 -1.97 24.81
C ALA A 25 12.15 -2.17 23.29
N VAL A 26 12.30 -3.40 22.82
CA VAL A 26 12.33 -3.71 21.38
C VAL A 26 11.00 -3.35 20.71
N TYR A 27 9.87 -3.71 21.32
CA TYR A 27 8.54 -3.41 20.79
C TYR A 27 8.27 -1.91 20.67
N LEU A 28 8.84 -1.08 21.54
CA LEU A 28 8.76 0.38 21.42
C LEU A 28 9.80 0.94 20.45
N PHE A 29 11.04 0.46 20.52
CA PHE A 29 12.16 1.00 19.75
C PHE A 29 11.95 0.81 18.25
N VAL A 30 11.53 -0.38 17.80
CA VAL A 30 11.37 -0.67 16.36
C VAL A 30 10.38 0.28 15.67
N PRO A 31 9.13 0.46 16.14
CA PRO A 31 8.19 1.39 15.51
C PRO A 31 8.62 2.85 15.67
N LEU A 32 9.17 3.26 16.82
CA LEU A 32 9.64 4.63 17.02
C LEU A 32 10.81 4.98 16.10
N PHE A 33 11.80 4.09 16.01
CA PHE A 33 12.92 4.25 15.09
C PHE A 33 12.46 4.29 13.64
N SER A 34 11.52 3.42 13.25
CA SER A 34 10.95 3.43 11.91
C SER A 34 10.26 4.77 11.59
N LEU A 35 9.50 5.34 12.53
CA LEU A 35 8.86 6.63 12.37
C LEU A 35 9.87 7.76 12.19
N VAL A 36 10.96 7.78 12.97
CA VAL A 36 12.00 8.80 12.84
C VAL A 36 12.78 8.65 11.52
N TYR A 37 13.14 7.42 11.17
CA TYR A 37 13.95 7.14 9.99
C TYR A 37 13.19 7.38 8.68
N PHE A 38 11.95 6.88 8.58
CA PHE A 38 11.13 7.03 7.38
C PHE A 38 10.29 8.31 7.37
N GLY A 39 10.14 8.99 8.50
CA GLY A 39 9.41 10.25 8.62
C GLY A 39 10.21 11.48 8.20
N ASP A 40 11.52 11.36 7.98
CA ASP A 40 12.35 12.46 7.49
C ASP A 40 11.91 12.87 6.06
N PRO A 41 11.51 14.14 5.84
CA PRO A 41 11.19 14.65 4.51
C PRO A 41 12.32 14.43 3.49
N ALA A 42 13.59 14.52 3.92
CA ALA A 42 14.73 14.31 3.05
C ALA A 42 14.82 12.86 2.56
N TRP A 43 14.51 11.88 3.42
CA TRP A 43 14.44 10.47 3.04
C TRP A 43 13.36 10.23 1.98
N TYR A 44 12.17 10.82 2.16
CA TYR A 44 11.07 10.73 1.18
C TYR A 44 11.46 11.28 -0.19
N HIS A 45 12.07 12.47 -0.25
CA HIS A 45 12.50 13.07 -1.50
C HIS A 45 13.60 12.27 -2.19
N LYS A 46 14.51 11.65 -1.43
CA LYS A 46 15.61 10.88 -1.99
C LYS A 46 15.17 9.49 -2.47
N HIS A 47 14.28 8.83 -1.74
CA HIS A 47 13.97 7.43 -1.95
C HIS A 47 12.60 7.15 -2.53
N VAL A 48 11.59 7.99 -2.31
CA VAL A 48 10.22 7.76 -2.77
C VAL A 48 9.89 8.61 -3.99
N ALA A 49 10.22 9.90 -3.96
CA ALA A 49 9.89 10.82 -5.05
C ALA A 49 10.39 10.37 -6.45
N PRO A 50 11.61 9.81 -6.61
CA PRO A 50 12.09 9.37 -7.93
C PRO A 50 11.33 8.18 -8.51
N TYR A 51 10.67 7.37 -7.68
CA TYR A 51 9.84 6.25 -8.15
C TYR A 51 8.46 6.69 -8.62
N ARG A 52 7.99 7.86 -8.16
CA ARG A 52 6.73 8.45 -8.63
C ARG A 52 6.74 8.60 -10.15
N ASP A 53 7.86 9.02 -10.71
CA ASP A 53 7.99 9.26 -12.15
C ASP A 53 8.13 7.96 -12.97
N LYS A 54 8.46 6.84 -12.31
CA LYS A 54 8.53 5.51 -12.94
C LYS A 54 7.20 4.75 -12.87
N LEU A 55 6.45 4.95 -11.79
CA LEU A 55 5.19 4.24 -11.53
C LEU A 55 3.99 4.96 -12.14
N LEU A 56 4.02 6.28 -12.21
CA LEU A 56 2.95 7.07 -12.82
C LEU A 56 3.27 7.33 -14.29
N PRO A 57 2.26 7.27 -15.19
CA PRO A 57 2.44 7.77 -16.54
C PRO A 57 2.89 9.24 -16.51
N PRO A 58 3.71 9.70 -17.48
CA PRO A 58 4.18 11.07 -17.55
C PRO A 58 3.06 12.07 -17.30
N ILE A 59 3.36 13.17 -16.63
CA ILE A 59 2.36 14.19 -16.22
C ILE A 59 1.52 14.66 -17.41
N GLU A 60 2.12 14.73 -18.60
CA GLU A 60 1.47 15.07 -19.87
C GLU A 60 0.34 14.10 -20.28
N LYS A 61 0.40 12.84 -19.83
CA LYS A 61 -0.60 11.79 -20.11
C LYS A 61 -1.64 11.65 -18.99
N THR A 62 -1.43 12.32 -17.87
CA THR A 62 -2.35 12.25 -16.72
C THR A 62 -3.32 13.41 -16.78
N VAL A 63 -4.60 13.14 -17.02
CA VAL A 63 -5.67 14.16 -16.93
C VAL A 63 -5.77 14.61 -15.47
N ARG A 64 -5.20 15.79 -15.16
CA ARG A 64 -5.20 16.35 -13.79
C ARG A 64 -6.42 17.18 -13.46
N ASP A 65 -7.04 17.77 -14.46
CA ASP A 65 -8.21 18.62 -14.28
C ASP A 65 -9.45 17.74 -14.42
N LEU A 66 -9.78 16.99 -13.35
CA LEU A 66 -11.02 16.24 -13.32
C LEU A 66 -12.16 17.20 -12.96
N PRO A 67 -13.28 17.17 -13.69
CA PRO A 67 -14.46 17.92 -13.29
C PRO A 67 -14.95 17.36 -11.94
N PHE A 68 -15.00 18.21 -10.92
CA PHE A 68 -15.52 17.84 -9.59
C PHE A 68 -17.05 18.05 -9.49
N GLU A 69 -17.61 18.90 -10.35
CA GLU A 69 -19.03 19.21 -10.40
C GLU A 69 -19.82 18.14 -11.17
N GLN A 70 -20.90 17.62 -10.58
CA GLN A 70 -21.69 16.53 -11.17
C GLN A 70 -22.24 16.85 -12.56
N SER A 71 -22.62 18.11 -12.81
CA SER A 71 -23.12 18.55 -14.12
C SER A 71 -22.03 18.43 -15.20
N ARG A 72 -20.83 18.92 -14.93
CA ARG A 72 -19.68 18.82 -15.84
C ARG A 72 -19.20 17.39 -16.05
N VAL A 73 -19.28 16.54 -15.02
CA VAL A 73 -18.93 15.12 -15.14
C VAL A 73 -19.85 14.41 -16.14
N ARG A 74 -21.15 14.69 -16.10
CA ARG A 74 -22.13 14.08 -17.02
C ARG A 74 -21.90 14.53 -18.46
N GLU A 75 -21.64 15.82 -18.66
CA GLU A 75 -21.33 16.40 -19.96
C GLU A 75 -20.05 15.78 -20.57
N GLU A 76 -18.98 15.67 -19.79
CA GLU A 76 -17.73 15.03 -20.22
C GLU A 76 -17.93 13.52 -20.51
N LEU A 77 -18.76 12.83 -19.72
CA LEU A 77 -19.10 11.42 -19.95
C LEU A 77 -19.87 11.22 -21.26
N GLU A 78 -20.82 12.10 -21.57
CA GLU A 78 -21.57 12.05 -22.83
C GLU A 78 -20.65 12.26 -24.03
N ARG A 79 -19.71 13.23 -23.95
CA ARG A 79 -18.69 13.46 -24.97
C ARG A 79 -17.82 12.20 -25.21
N ILE A 80 -17.30 11.61 -24.13
CA ILE A 80 -16.45 10.40 -24.22
C ILE A 80 -17.24 9.22 -24.79
N LYS A 81 -18.53 9.10 -24.44
CA LYS A 81 -19.39 8.02 -24.93
C LYS A 81 -19.64 8.14 -26.43
N GLN A 82 -19.84 9.35 -26.94
CA GLN A 82 -19.96 9.60 -28.38
C GLN A 82 -18.66 9.25 -29.11
N GLU A 83 -17.52 9.75 -28.65
CA GLU A 83 -16.21 9.46 -29.26
C GLU A 83 -15.92 7.95 -29.34
N ARG A 84 -16.29 7.18 -28.30
CA ARG A 84 -16.15 5.72 -28.31
C ARG A 84 -17.08 5.02 -29.29
N ARG A 85 -18.31 5.52 -29.47
CA ARG A 85 -19.27 4.96 -30.44
C ARG A 85 -18.75 5.15 -31.85
N ASP A 86 -18.33 6.38 -32.18
CA ASP A 86 -17.81 6.72 -33.51
C ASP A 86 -16.57 5.89 -33.86
N LYS A 87 -15.66 5.71 -32.90
CA LYS A 87 -14.46 4.86 -33.09
C LYS A 87 -14.81 3.38 -33.30
N THR A 88 -15.87 2.90 -32.64
CA THR A 88 -16.35 1.52 -32.80
C THR A 88 -17.00 1.32 -34.17
N GLU A 89 -17.79 2.29 -34.63
CA GLU A 89 -18.43 2.27 -35.95
C GLU A 89 -17.41 2.34 -37.08
N ARG A 90 -16.36 3.17 -36.95
CA ARG A 90 -15.25 3.22 -37.92
C ARG A 90 -14.56 1.88 -38.10
N ARG A 91 -14.23 1.19 -36.99
CA ARG A 91 -13.63 -0.15 -37.03
C ARG A 91 -14.56 -1.18 -37.68
N LYS A 92 -15.87 -1.08 -37.42
CA LYS A 92 -16.87 -1.98 -38.00
C LYS A 92 -17.02 -1.80 -39.51
N ASN A 93 -16.94 -0.56 -40.00
CA ASN A 93 -16.99 -0.26 -41.43
C ASN A 93 -15.71 -0.68 -42.16
N GLU A 94 -14.54 -0.59 -41.50
CA GLU A 94 -13.26 -1.06 -42.05
C GLU A 94 -13.19 -2.60 -42.18
N ASP A 95 -13.82 -3.35 -41.27
CA ASP A 95 -13.89 -4.83 -41.32
C ASP A 95 -14.97 -5.37 -42.28
N SER A 96 -15.88 -4.53 -42.77
CA SER A 96 -17.02 -4.94 -43.62
C SER A 96 -16.84 -4.61 -45.11
N GLY A 97 -15.65 -4.13 -45.53
CA GLY A 97 -15.27 -3.87 -46.92
C GLY A 97 -14.10 -4.75 -47.35
#